data_AF-A0A963EMS3-F1
#
_entry.id   AF-A0A963EMS3-F1
#
_cell.length_a   1.000
_cell.length_b   1.000
_cell.length_c   1.000
_cell.angle_alpha   90.00
_cell.angle_beta   90.00
_cell.angle_gamma   90.00
#
_symmetry.space_group_name_H-M   'P 1'
#
loop_
_entity.id
_entity.type
_entity.pdbx_description
1 polymer ?
#
loop_
_entity_poly.entity_id
_entity_poly.type
_entity_poly.pdbx_seq_one_letter_code
_entity_poly.pdbx_strand_id
1 'polypeptide(L)'
;APCTLMTHAVIFDIDDTLLHSMAADDRLYRQAVRDTLGNVRFRPELADYEHVSDAGILHEVLIDNGIEVTAKSIDLVRLRFLESLDAYVKANGPFTEIDGARELIKRLRASAGHAVALATGCWRHSAELKLHTAGFQFSGLPLATADDAMARTAIMQTALRALPEPLESITYFGDGVWDQRACASLGWTFRPVGAGLNGITAYHDEYTELLSA
;
A
#
# COMPACT_ATOMS: atom_id res chain seq x y z
N ALA A 1 26.86 -1.88 29.66
CA ALA A 1 26.71 -1.67 28.21
C ALA A 1 25.60 -0.65 28.01
N PRO A 2 25.70 0.30 27.06
CA PRO A 2 24.52 1.08 26.71
C PRO A 2 23.46 0.09 26.21
N CYS A 3 22.26 0.18 26.78
CA CYS A 3 21.11 -0.57 26.29
C CYS A 3 20.87 -0.09 24.87
N THR A 4 21.26 -0.86 23.87
CA THR A 4 20.87 -0.60 22.49
C THR A 4 19.35 -0.69 22.49
N LEU A 5 18.68 0.45 22.30
CA LEU A 5 17.23 0.45 22.10
C LEU A 5 16.96 -0.48 20.91
N MET A 6 16.18 -1.51 21.15
CA MET A 6 15.76 -2.41 20.10
C MET A 6 14.77 -1.66 19.21
N THR A 7 14.95 -1.80 17.89
CA THR A 7 14.14 -1.09 16.90
C THR A 7 13.17 -2.07 16.28
N HIS A 8 11.87 -1.76 16.34
CA HIS A 8 10.82 -2.54 15.69
C HIS A 8 10.41 -1.86 14.39
N ALA A 9 10.41 -2.61 13.28
CA ALA A 9 9.91 -2.11 12.01
C ALA A 9 8.38 -2.18 11.99
N VAL A 10 7.74 -1.06 11.68
CA VAL A 10 6.29 -0.98 11.48
C VAL A 10 6.03 -0.47 10.07
N ILE A 11 5.48 -1.34 9.23
CA ILE A 11 5.28 -1.08 7.81
C ILE A 11 3.78 -1.08 7.52
N PHE A 12 3.31 -0.14 6.70
CA PHE A 12 1.89 0.02 6.39
C PHE A 12 1.65 -0.09 4.87
N ASP A 13 0.60 -0.82 4.48
CA ASP A 13 -0.10 -0.56 3.22
C ASP A 13 -0.80 0.82 3.27
N ILE A 14 -1.55 1.20 2.23
CA ILE A 14 -2.22 2.50 2.12
C ILE A 14 -3.73 2.34 1.94
N ASP A 15 -4.15 1.59 0.93
CA ASP A 15 -5.57 1.51 0.54
C ASP A 15 -6.34 0.62 1.50
N ASP A 16 -7.40 1.16 2.07
CA ASP A 16 -8.19 0.56 3.17
C ASP A 16 -7.34 0.12 4.40
N THR A 17 -6.10 0.60 4.48
CA THR A 17 -5.18 0.44 5.61
C THR A 17 -4.90 1.77 6.32
N LEU A 18 -4.57 2.82 5.56
CA LEU A 18 -4.40 4.19 6.08
C LEU A 18 -5.53 5.12 5.61
N LEU A 19 -6.10 4.83 4.45
CA LEU A 19 -7.11 5.64 3.78
C LEU A 19 -8.29 4.78 3.32
N HIS A 20 -9.51 5.27 3.45
CA HIS A 20 -10.68 4.69 2.80
C HIS A 20 -10.67 5.02 1.30
N SER A 21 -9.92 4.25 0.51
CA SER A 21 -9.67 4.55 -0.91
C SER A 21 -9.84 3.38 -1.87
N MET A 22 -9.81 2.12 -1.40
CA MET A 22 -9.74 0.95 -2.29
C MET A 22 -10.86 0.93 -3.32
N ALA A 23 -12.12 1.11 -2.91
CA ALA A 23 -13.27 0.99 -3.80
C ALA A 23 -13.28 2.04 -4.93
N ALA A 24 -12.83 3.27 -4.64
CA ALA A 24 -12.76 4.31 -5.64
C ALA A 24 -11.52 4.15 -6.54
N ASP A 25 -10.39 3.77 -5.94
CA ASP A 25 -9.12 3.53 -6.62
C ASP A 25 -9.25 2.39 -7.65
N ASP A 26 -9.76 1.22 -7.24
CA ASP A 26 -10.00 0.07 -8.12
C ASP A 26 -10.94 0.42 -9.29
N ARG A 27 -12.02 1.15 -9.01
CA ARG A 27 -12.96 1.61 -10.05
C ARG A 27 -12.26 2.51 -11.06
N LEU A 28 -11.50 3.50 -10.61
CA LEU A 28 -10.79 4.46 -11.47
C LEU A 28 -9.69 3.75 -12.27
N TYR A 29 -8.95 2.85 -11.64
CA TYR A 29 -7.92 2.04 -12.27
C TYR A 29 -8.50 1.19 -13.40
N ARG A 30 -9.55 0.39 -13.11
CA ARG A 30 -10.20 -0.45 -14.12
C ARG A 30 -10.80 0.37 -15.26
N GLN A 31 -11.31 1.56 -14.97
CA GLN A 31 -11.81 2.48 -16.01
C GLN A 31 -10.67 3.00 -16.87
N ALA A 32 -9.56 3.43 -16.28
CA ALA A 32 -8.40 3.93 -17.01
C ALA A 32 -7.80 2.88 -17.96
N VAL A 33 -7.68 1.63 -17.49
CA VAL A 33 -7.27 0.51 -18.33
C VAL A 33 -8.21 0.35 -19.53
N ARG A 34 -9.53 0.41 -19.33
CA ARG A 34 -10.51 0.28 -20.42
C ARG A 34 -10.49 1.47 -21.38
N ASP A 35 -10.32 2.68 -20.86
CA ASP A 35 -10.22 3.90 -21.66
C ASP A 35 -9.00 3.86 -22.58
N THR A 36 -7.91 3.23 -22.14
CA THR A 36 -6.66 3.15 -22.90
C THR A 36 -6.61 1.93 -23.83
N LEU A 37 -7.04 0.75 -23.36
CA LEU A 37 -6.85 -0.52 -24.07
C LEU A 37 -8.13 -1.04 -24.74
N GLY A 38 -9.27 -0.39 -24.52
CA GLY A 38 -10.58 -0.85 -24.97
C GLY A 38 -11.20 -1.89 -24.03
N ASN A 39 -12.10 -2.71 -24.55
CA ASN A 39 -12.88 -3.64 -23.73
C ASN A 39 -12.07 -4.86 -23.28
N VAL A 40 -11.25 -4.68 -22.25
CA VAL A 40 -10.48 -5.75 -21.59
C VAL A 40 -11.31 -6.45 -20.51
N ARG A 41 -11.03 -7.74 -20.33
CA ARG A 41 -11.56 -8.56 -19.24
C ARG A 41 -10.65 -8.46 -18.03
N PHE A 42 -11.26 -8.39 -16.85
CA PHE A 42 -10.57 -8.50 -15.57
C PHE A 42 -10.99 -9.81 -14.90
N ARG A 43 -10.13 -10.32 -14.02
CA ARG A 43 -10.53 -11.34 -13.07
C ARG A 43 -11.53 -10.75 -12.07
N PRO A 44 -12.45 -11.58 -11.52
CA PRO A 44 -13.52 -11.10 -10.64
C PRO A 44 -12.99 -10.38 -9.39
N GLU A 45 -12.05 -11.00 -8.69
CA GLU A 45 -11.52 -10.48 -7.42
C GLU A 45 -10.06 -10.04 -7.58
N LEU A 46 -9.64 -9.06 -6.78
CA LEU A 46 -8.22 -8.65 -6.72
C LEU A 46 -7.32 -9.81 -6.30
N ALA A 47 -7.80 -10.66 -5.39
CA ALA A 47 -7.07 -11.81 -4.88
C ALA A 47 -6.89 -12.95 -5.91
N ASP A 48 -7.53 -12.84 -7.09
CA ASP A 48 -7.37 -13.78 -8.20
C ASP A 48 -6.11 -13.48 -9.04
N TYR A 49 -5.46 -12.33 -8.84
CA TYR A 49 -4.19 -11.96 -9.47
C TYR A 49 -3.01 -12.50 -8.65
N GLU A 50 -1.95 -12.94 -9.34
CA GLU A 50 -0.72 -13.41 -8.68
C GLU A 50 0.00 -12.24 -7.99
N HIS A 51 0.00 -11.07 -8.63
CA HIS A 51 0.63 -9.87 -8.12
C HIS A 51 -0.43 -8.78 -7.95
N VAL A 52 -0.99 -8.67 -6.73
CA VAL A 52 -1.95 -7.62 -6.36
C VAL A 52 -1.23 -6.28 -6.15
N SER A 53 -0.78 -5.70 -7.26
CA SER A 53 -0.18 -4.39 -7.41
C SER A 53 -0.60 -3.78 -8.76
N ASP A 54 -0.59 -2.46 -8.91
CA ASP A 54 -1.00 -1.78 -10.15
C ASP A 54 -0.21 -2.28 -11.36
N ALA A 55 1.09 -2.52 -11.19
CA ALA A 55 1.96 -3.07 -12.23
C ALA A 55 1.69 -4.56 -12.50
N GLY A 56 1.51 -5.37 -11.44
CA GLY A 56 1.24 -6.81 -11.55
C GLY A 56 -0.12 -7.09 -12.19
N ILE A 57 -1.18 -6.44 -11.71
CA ILE A 57 -2.53 -6.54 -12.23
C ILE A 57 -2.56 -6.12 -13.71
N LEU A 58 -1.93 -5.00 -14.08
CA LEU A 58 -1.92 -4.56 -15.48
C LEU A 58 -1.20 -5.57 -16.36
N HIS A 59 -0.06 -6.08 -15.90
CA HIS A 59 0.71 -7.08 -16.62
C HIS A 59 -0.12 -8.34 -16.89
N GLU A 60 -0.81 -8.86 -15.87
CA GLU A 60 -1.69 -10.03 -16.00
C GLU A 60 -2.93 -9.73 -16.86
N VAL A 61 -3.53 -8.53 -16.75
CA VAL A 61 -4.64 -8.11 -17.62
C VAL A 61 -4.23 -8.07 -19.08
N LEU A 62 -3.04 -7.56 -19.41
CA LEU A 62 -2.53 -7.55 -20.77
C LEU A 62 -2.39 -8.98 -21.32
N ILE A 63 -1.80 -9.88 -20.53
CA ILE A 63 -1.64 -11.30 -20.89
C ILE A 63 -2.99 -12.00 -21.08
N ASP A 64 -3.89 -11.88 -20.10
CA ASP A 64 -5.21 -12.53 -20.10
C ASP A 64 -6.08 -12.10 -21.31
N ASN A 65 -5.80 -10.92 -21.87
CA ASN A 65 -6.51 -10.37 -23.03
C ASN A 65 -5.73 -10.51 -24.36
N GLY A 66 -4.58 -11.19 -24.37
CA GLY A 66 -3.77 -11.36 -25.58
C GLY A 66 -3.18 -10.05 -26.12
N ILE A 67 -3.00 -9.06 -25.26
CA ILE A 67 -2.39 -7.76 -25.58
C ILE A 67 -0.90 -7.85 -25.27
N GLU A 68 -0.06 -7.40 -26.20
CA GLU A 68 1.39 -7.36 -26.01
C GLU A 68 1.76 -6.45 -24.83
N VAL A 69 2.56 -6.98 -23.89
CA VAL A 69 3.06 -6.22 -22.75
C VAL A 69 4.19 -5.30 -23.22
N THR A 70 3.89 -3.99 -23.32
CA THR A 70 4.89 -2.98 -23.70
C THR A 70 4.95 -1.86 -22.68
N ALA A 71 6.14 -1.28 -22.47
CA ALA A 71 6.31 -0.10 -21.61
C ALA A 71 5.34 1.02 -21.99
N LYS A 72 5.15 1.25 -23.30
CA LYS A 72 4.21 2.25 -23.82
C LYS A 72 2.77 2.00 -23.37
N SER A 73 2.28 0.75 -23.42
CA SER A 73 0.92 0.43 -22.97
C SER A 73 0.73 0.66 -21.47
N ILE A 74 1.76 0.30 -20.68
CA ILE A 74 1.77 0.51 -19.22
C ILE A 74 1.76 2.00 -18.89
N ASP A 75 2.61 2.80 -19.54
CA ASP A 75 2.71 4.24 -19.32
C ASP A 75 1.43 4.99 -19.69
N LEU A 76 0.76 4.59 -20.78
CA LEU A 76 -0.50 5.20 -21.19
C LEU A 76 -1.62 4.92 -20.18
N VAL A 77 -1.75 3.68 -19.69
CA VAL A 77 -2.74 3.33 -18.65
C VAL A 77 -2.43 4.07 -17.36
N ARG A 78 -1.15 4.09 -16.95
CA ARG A 78 -0.69 4.82 -15.76
C ARG A 78 -1.06 6.29 -15.84
N LEU A 79 -0.72 6.96 -16.94
CA LEU A 79 -1.05 8.38 -17.13
C LEU A 79 -2.56 8.61 -17.03
N ARG A 80 -3.35 7.79 -17.73
CA ARG A 80 -4.81 7.90 -17.72
C ARG A 80 -5.41 7.69 -16.33
N PHE A 81 -4.87 6.76 -15.57
CA PHE A 81 -5.29 6.50 -14.19
C PHE A 81 -4.98 7.68 -13.29
N LEU A 82 -3.76 8.23 -13.36
CA LEU A 82 -3.36 9.38 -12.55
C LEU A 82 -4.19 10.63 -12.85
N GLU A 83 -4.49 10.91 -14.12
CA GLU A 83 -5.41 11.99 -14.52
C GLU A 83 -6.82 11.79 -13.93
N SER A 84 -7.32 10.54 -13.96
CA SER A 84 -8.65 10.21 -13.43
C SER A 84 -8.71 10.33 -11.91
N LEU A 85 -7.63 9.93 -11.21
CA LEU A 85 -7.50 10.04 -9.76
C LEU A 85 -7.40 11.50 -9.31
N ASP A 86 -6.59 12.32 -9.98
CA ASP A 86 -6.49 13.76 -9.70
C ASP A 86 -7.83 14.48 -9.94
N ALA A 87 -8.52 14.18 -11.04
CA ALA A 87 -9.86 14.71 -11.30
C ALA A 87 -10.87 14.29 -10.24
N TYR A 88 -10.83 13.03 -9.80
CA TYR A 88 -11.69 12.51 -8.74
C TYR A 88 -11.47 13.26 -7.43
N VAL A 89 -10.22 13.43 -6.99
CA VAL A 89 -9.89 14.14 -5.74
C VAL A 89 -10.29 15.61 -5.82
N LYS A 90 -10.09 16.28 -6.96
CA LYS A 90 -10.54 17.68 -7.17
C LYS A 90 -12.07 17.82 -7.06
N ALA A 91 -12.82 16.83 -7.53
CA ALA A 91 -14.27 16.89 -7.55
C ALA A 91 -14.91 16.45 -6.21
N ASN A 92 -14.30 15.49 -5.51
CA ASN A 92 -14.91 14.84 -4.33
C ASN A 92 -14.19 15.17 -3.01
N GLY A 93 -13.03 15.82 -3.08
CA GLY A 93 -12.14 15.99 -1.95
C GLY A 93 -11.19 14.80 -1.74
N PRO A 94 -10.30 14.89 -0.73
CA PRO A 94 -9.33 13.85 -0.44
C PRO A 94 -9.99 12.57 0.08
N PHE A 95 -9.30 11.45 -0.03
CA PHE A 95 -9.68 10.22 0.66
C PHE A 95 -9.62 10.42 2.16
N THR A 96 -10.56 9.78 2.85
CA THR A 96 -10.68 9.90 4.30
C THR A 96 -9.69 8.97 4.98
N GLU A 97 -9.05 9.47 6.02
CA GLU A 97 -8.18 8.66 6.89
C GLU A 97 -8.98 7.54 7.57
N ILE A 98 -8.36 6.36 7.73
CA ILE A 98 -8.82 5.39 8.73
C ILE A 98 -8.49 5.93 10.11
N ASP A 99 -9.51 6.05 10.95
CA ASP A 99 -9.45 6.81 12.20
C ASP A 99 -8.18 6.50 13.05
N GLY A 100 -7.38 7.53 13.31
CA GLY A 100 -6.15 7.46 14.10
C GLY A 100 -4.86 7.09 13.35
N ALA A 101 -4.91 6.69 12.08
CA ALA A 101 -3.75 6.26 11.30
C ALA A 101 -2.61 7.32 11.23
N ARG A 102 -2.95 8.60 10.97
CA ARG A 102 -1.98 9.72 10.93
C ARG A 102 -1.33 9.93 12.29
N GLU A 103 -2.11 9.87 13.36
CA GLU A 103 -1.61 10.07 14.72
C GLU A 103 -0.72 8.90 15.14
N LEU A 104 -1.06 7.66 14.79
CA LEU A 104 -0.19 6.50 15.04
C LEU A 104 1.16 6.65 14.32
N ILE A 105 1.16 6.91 13.02
CA ILE A 105 2.41 7.11 12.25
C ILE A 105 3.26 8.22 12.89
N LYS A 106 2.64 9.34 13.26
CA LYS A 106 3.33 10.45 13.93
C LYS A 106 3.97 10.02 15.26
N ARG A 107 3.27 9.24 16.09
CA ARG A 107 3.80 8.72 17.37
C ARG A 107 4.94 7.74 17.15
N LEU A 108 4.79 6.79 16.23
CA LEU A 108 5.85 5.83 15.90
C LEU A 108 7.10 6.54 15.39
N ARG A 109 6.97 7.54 14.51
CA ARG A 109 8.11 8.36 14.04
C ARG A 109 8.82 9.14 15.14
N ALA A 110 8.11 9.52 16.21
CA ALA A 110 8.68 10.22 17.35
C ALA A 110 9.32 9.27 18.37
N SER A 111 9.12 7.96 18.22
CA SER A 111 9.64 6.94 19.12
C SER A 111 11.04 6.48 18.71
N ALA A 112 11.97 6.42 19.65
CA ALA A 112 13.32 5.91 19.41
C ALA A 112 13.36 4.37 19.22
N GLY A 113 12.28 3.66 19.56
CA GLY A 113 12.18 2.20 19.44
C GLY A 113 11.52 1.71 18.16
N HIS A 114 11.14 2.60 17.23
CA HIS A 114 10.40 2.23 16.03
C HIS A 114 11.01 2.82 14.77
N ALA A 115 10.97 2.05 13.69
CA ALA A 115 11.28 2.50 12.34
C ALA A 115 10.05 2.28 11.46
N VAL A 116 9.59 3.34 10.79
CA VAL A 116 8.33 3.32 10.01
C VAL A 116 8.63 3.34 8.52
N ALA A 117 7.97 2.48 7.74
CA ALA A 117 7.95 2.54 6.28
C ALA A 117 6.53 2.36 5.72
N LEU A 118 6.37 2.68 4.44
CA LEU A 118 5.18 2.41 3.66
C LEU A 118 5.52 1.42 2.54
N ALA A 119 4.67 0.42 2.33
CA ALA A 119 4.83 -0.52 1.22
C ALA A 119 3.46 -0.85 0.63
N THR A 120 3.23 -0.41 -0.60
CA THR A 120 1.90 -0.45 -1.24
C THR A 120 1.95 -1.08 -2.63
N GLY A 121 0.86 -1.73 -3.01
CA GLY A 121 0.63 -2.21 -4.37
C GLY A 121 0.38 -1.09 -5.39
N CYS A 122 0.19 0.17 -4.98
CA CYS A 122 -0.04 1.27 -5.91
C CYS A 122 1.24 1.72 -6.64
N TRP A 123 1.10 2.34 -7.81
CA TRP A 123 2.15 3.18 -8.37
C TRP A 123 2.48 4.36 -7.45
N ARG A 124 3.72 4.85 -7.51
CA ARG A 124 4.20 5.85 -6.57
C ARG A 124 3.38 7.13 -6.61
N HIS A 125 3.08 7.63 -7.81
CA HIS A 125 2.38 8.90 -7.94
C HIS A 125 0.94 8.86 -7.40
N SER A 126 0.22 7.74 -7.58
CA SER A 126 -1.13 7.60 -7.02
C SER A 126 -1.09 7.51 -5.50
N ALA A 127 -0.16 6.71 -4.95
CA ALA A 127 0.05 6.61 -3.50
C ALA A 127 0.36 7.97 -2.86
N GLU A 128 1.32 8.71 -3.42
CA GLU A 128 1.74 10.03 -2.91
C GLU A 128 0.61 11.06 -3.02
N LEU A 129 -0.15 11.07 -4.12
CA LEU A 129 -1.32 11.96 -4.29
C LEU A 129 -2.36 11.71 -3.19
N LYS A 130 -2.69 10.43 -2.93
CA LYS A 130 -3.67 10.04 -1.90
C LYS A 130 -3.21 10.47 -0.51
N LEU A 131 -1.96 10.14 -0.14
CA LEU A 131 -1.39 10.52 1.16
C LEU A 131 -1.30 12.04 1.34
N HIS A 132 -0.83 12.75 0.32
CA HIS A 132 -0.65 14.21 0.38
C HIS A 132 -1.99 14.93 0.58
N THR A 133 -2.99 14.58 -0.23
CA THR A 133 -4.31 15.23 -0.19
C THR A 133 -5.06 14.89 1.09
N ALA A 134 -4.86 13.68 1.63
CA ALA A 134 -5.35 13.28 2.95
C ALA A 134 -4.52 13.84 4.12
N GLY A 135 -3.52 14.69 3.90
CA GLY A 135 -2.77 15.39 4.95
C GLY A 135 -1.78 14.52 5.72
N PHE A 136 -1.38 13.35 5.20
CA PHE A 136 -0.31 12.56 5.81
C PHE A 136 1.04 13.26 5.64
N GLN A 137 1.81 13.32 6.72
CA GLN A 137 3.20 13.80 6.70
C GLN A 137 4.12 12.61 6.39
N PHE A 138 4.28 12.25 5.12
CA PHE A 138 5.07 11.08 4.69
C PHE A 138 6.48 11.44 4.18
N SER A 139 6.85 12.72 4.14
CA SER A 139 8.21 13.14 3.79
C SER A 139 9.23 12.53 4.76
N GLY A 140 10.27 11.90 4.19
CA GLY A 140 11.32 11.19 4.92
C GLY A 140 10.94 9.78 5.40
N LEU A 141 9.72 9.30 5.13
CA LEU A 141 9.39 7.88 5.29
C LEU A 141 9.85 7.10 4.06
N PRO A 142 10.52 5.95 4.22
CA PRO A 142 10.66 5.01 3.13
C PRO A 142 9.30 4.62 2.56
N LEU A 143 9.17 4.67 1.24
CA LEU A 143 7.98 4.29 0.50
C LEU A 143 8.40 3.38 -0.65
N ALA A 144 7.97 2.12 -0.61
CA ALA A 144 8.09 1.16 -1.72
C ALA A 144 6.73 0.90 -2.38
N THR A 145 6.74 0.73 -3.69
CA THR A 145 5.56 0.83 -4.55
C THR A 145 5.62 -0.17 -5.70
N ALA A 146 4.57 -0.21 -6.53
CA ALA A 146 4.56 -0.96 -7.78
C ALA A 146 5.57 -0.48 -8.84
N ASP A 147 6.20 0.69 -8.64
CA ASP A 147 7.32 1.13 -9.48
C ASP A 147 8.63 0.42 -9.14
N ASP A 148 8.74 -0.13 -7.92
CA ASP A 148 9.94 -0.78 -7.42
C ASP A 148 9.92 -2.30 -7.67
N ALA A 149 8.74 -2.92 -7.60
CA ALA A 149 8.53 -4.34 -7.91
C ALA A 149 7.05 -4.64 -8.20
N MET A 150 6.77 -5.72 -8.94
CA MET A 150 5.39 -6.22 -9.11
C MET A 150 4.93 -7.07 -7.93
N ALA A 151 5.81 -7.96 -7.44
CA ALA A 151 5.48 -8.91 -6.39
C ALA A 151 5.35 -8.22 -5.02
N ARG A 152 4.25 -8.50 -4.31
CA ARG A 152 3.94 -7.89 -3.00
C ARG A 152 5.08 -8.06 -1.98
N THR A 153 5.66 -9.25 -1.89
CA THR A 153 6.79 -9.54 -0.99
C THR A 153 8.04 -8.74 -1.34
N ALA A 154 8.31 -8.52 -2.63
CA ALA A 154 9.45 -7.72 -3.08
C ALA A 154 9.25 -6.23 -2.77
N ILE A 155 8.03 -5.70 -2.92
CA ILE A 155 7.67 -4.33 -2.50
C ILE A 155 7.92 -4.18 -0.99
N MET A 156 7.36 -5.09 -0.18
CA MET A 156 7.51 -5.07 1.28
C MET A 156 8.98 -5.13 1.71
N GLN A 157 9.76 -6.06 1.18
CA GLN A 157 11.20 -6.16 1.48
C GLN A 157 11.98 -4.92 1.03
N THR A 158 11.53 -4.23 -0.02
CA THR A 158 12.15 -2.97 -0.47
C THR A 158 11.93 -1.86 0.54
N ALA A 159 10.73 -1.75 1.10
CA ALA A 159 10.45 -0.82 2.21
C ALA A 159 11.30 -1.15 3.45
N LEU A 160 11.41 -2.44 3.81
CA LEU A 160 12.21 -2.89 4.96
C LEU A 160 13.70 -2.52 4.82
N ARG A 161 14.30 -2.78 3.65
CA ARG A 161 15.74 -2.50 3.40
C ARG A 161 16.12 -1.03 3.52
N ALA A 162 15.14 -0.12 3.44
CA ALA A 162 15.36 1.30 3.59
C ALA A 162 15.29 1.77 5.07
N LEU A 163 14.97 0.87 6.00
CA LEU A 163 14.97 1.14 7.44
C LEU A 163 16.35 0.88 8.07
N PRO A 164 16.69 1.57 9.17
CA PRO A 164 17.95 1.36 9.86
C PRO A 164 17.99 -0.01 10.55
N GLU A 165 19.14 -0.69 10.46
CA GLU A 165 19.43 -1.94 11.15
C GLU A 165 20.22 -1.69 12.47
N PRO A 166 20.16 -2.62 13.45
CA PRO A 166 19.40 -3.88 13.45
C PRO A 166 17.92 -3.70 13.82
N LEU A 167 17.08 -4.56 13.25
CA LEU A 167 15.64 -4.64 13.54
C LEU A 167 15.34 -5.89 14.38
N GLU A 168 14.57 -5.75 15.46
CA GLU A 168 14.19 -6.87 16.33
C GLU A 168 12.95 -7.61 15.81
N SER A 169 11.95 -6.87 15.36
CA SER A 169 10.70 -7.42 14.82
C SER A 169 10.21 -6.61 13.64
N ILE A 170 9.32 -7.21 12.85
CA ILE A 170 8.71 -6.60 11.68
C ILE A 170 7.20 -6.85 11.74
N THR A 171 6.44 -5.77 11.84
CA THR A 171 4.97 -5.79 11.80
C THR A 171 4.50 -5.06 10.55
N TYR A 172 3.59 -5.69 9.82
CA TYR A 172 2.94 -5.11 8.65
C TYR A 172 1.44 -4.95 8.86
N PHE A 173 0.93 -3.75 8.63
CA PHE A 173 -0.49 -3.44 8.62
C PHE A 173 -1.01 -3.49 7.18
N GLY A 174 -2.09 -4.24 6.96
CA GLY A 174 -2.72 -4.38 5.66
C GLY A 174 -4.15 -4.90 5.79
N ASP A 175 -4.95 -4.70 4.75
CA ASP A 175 -6.38 -5.02 4.71
C ASP A 175 -6.71 -6.18 3.77
N GLY A 176 -5.75 -6.59 2.92
CA GLY A 176 -5.92 -7.62 1.93
C GLY A 176 -5.46 -9.01 2.35
N VAL A 177 -6.13 -10.05 1.84
CA VAL A 177 -5.66 -11.45 1.98
C VAL A 177 -4.29 -11.67 1.33
N TRP A 178 -3.92 -10.86 0.32
CA TRP A 178 -2.59 -10.89 -0.29
C TRP A 178 -1.51 -10.39 0.67
N ASP A 179 -1.80 -9.41 1.54
CA ASP A 179 -0.86 -8.92 2.55
C ASP A 179 -0.65 -9.96 3.65
N GLN A 180 -1.74 -10.63 4.08
CA GLN A 180 -1.66 -11.76 5.01
C GLN A 180 -0.75 -12.88 4.47
N ARG A 181 -0.97 -13.27 3.20
CA ARG A 181 -0.16 -14.30 2.53
C ARG A 181 1.31 -13.88 2.42
N ALA A 182 1.56 -12.62 2.06
CA ALA A 182 2.91 -12.08 1.95
C ALA A 182 3.64 -12.08 3.30
N CYS A 183 2.99 -11.62 4.38
CA CYS A 183 3.55 -11.66 5.73
C CYS A 183 3.87 -13.07 6.18
N ALA A 184 2.95 -14.03 5.96
CA ALA A 184 3.18 -15.43 6.28
C ALA A 184 4.39 -16.00 5.53
N SER A 185 4.57 -15.66 4.25
CA SER A 185 5.72 -16.11 3.46
C SER A 185 7.05 -15.50 3.90
N LEU A 186 7.01 -14.27 4.43
CA LEU A 186 8.19 -13.53 4.89
C LEU A 186 8.52 -13.78 6.38
N GLY A 187 7.63 -14.45 7.11
CA GLY A 187 7.75 -14.60 8.56
C GLY A 187 7.55 -13.31 9.34
N TRP A 188 6.76 -12.38 8.81
CA TRP A 188 6.45 -11.09 9.46
C TRP A 188 5.16 -11.19 10.27
N THR A 189 5.05 -10.37 11.31
CA THR A 189 3.80 -10.20 12.06
C THR A 189 2.81 -9.44 11.18
N PHE A 190 1.66 -10.05 10.88
CA PHE A 190 0.58 -9.37 10.16
C PHE A 190 -0.44 -8.81 11.14
N ARG A 191 -0.71 -7.51 11.03
CA ARG A 191 -1.76 -6.82 11.79
C ARG A 191 -2.90 -6.46 10.82
N PRO A 192 -4.00 -7.23 10.79
CA PRO A 192 -5.08 -7.00 9.85
C PRO A 192 -5.81 -5.68 10.15
N VAL A 193 -6.18 -4.96 9.10
CA VAL A 193 -7.02 -3.77 9.13
C VAL A 193 -8.33 -4.07 8.39
N GLY A 194 -9.44 -3.55 8.91
CA GLY A 194 -10.77 -3.72 8.34
C GLY A 194 -11.50 -4.99 8.78
N ALA A 195 -12.83 -4.92 8.74
CA ALA A 195 -13.71 -5.99 9.22
C ALA A 195 -13.61 -7.29 8.39
N GLY A 196 -13.25 -7.20 7.11
CA GLY A 196 -13.12 -8.35 6.21
C GLY A 196 -12.08 -9.38 6.66
N LEU A 197 -11.07 -8.94 7.41
CA LEU A 197 -10.02 -9.80 8.00
C LEU A 197 -10.15 -9.96 9.51
N ASN A 198 -11.27 -9.54 10.12
CA ASN A 198 -11.41 -9.39 11.57
C ASN A 198 -10.29 -8.52 12.18
N GLY A 199 -9.90 -7.47 11.45
CA GLY A 199 -8.85 -6.55 11.84
C GLY A 199 -9.36 -5.34 12.63
N ILE A 200 -8.43 -4.44 12.92
CA ILE A 200 -8.74 -3.16 13.56
C ILE A 200 -9.52 -2.27 12.61
N THR A 201 -10.41 -1.44 13.13
CA THR A 201 -11.15 -0.44 12.33
C THR A 201 -10.76 0.99 12.67
N ALA A 202 -9.87 1.17 13.66
CA ALA A 202 -9.29 2.43 14.09
C ALA A 202 -7.96 2.13 14.81
N TYR A 203 -7.07 3.13 14.91
CA TYR A 203 -5.71 2.99 15.41
C TYR A 203 -5.48 3.51 16.83
N HIS A 204 -6.53 3.93 17.55
CA HIS A 204 -6.39 4.64 18.83
C HIS A 204 -5.60 3.88 19.90
N ASP A 205 -5.72 2.55 19.94
CA ASP A 205 -5.10 1.69 20.96
C ASP A 205 -3.81 0.99 20.46
N GLU A 206 -3.51 1.08 19.16
CA GLU A 206 -2.43 0.31 18.54
C GLU A 206 -1.03 0.70 19.03
N TYR A 207 -0.82 1.97 19.38
CA TYR A 207 0.48 2.39 19.90
C TYR A 207 0.82 1.68 21.21
N THR A 208 -0.17 1.44 22.07
CA THR A 208 0.04 0.72 23.33
C THR A 208 0.31 -0.76 23.09
N GLU A 209 -0.38 -1.37 22.12
CA GLU A 209 -0.12 -2.77 21.75
C GLU A 209 1.30 -2.95 21.18
N LEU A 210 1.73 -2.04 20.29
CA LEU A 210 3.07 -2.08 19.69
C LEU A 210 4.20 -1.87 20.71
N LEU A 211 3.94 -1.18 21.83
CA LEU A 211 4.90 -1.06 22.94
C LEU A 211 4.99 -2.30 23.83
N SER A 212 4.00 -3.19 23.75
CA SER A 212 3.90 -4.39 24.60
C SER A 212 4.36 -5.67 23.91
N ALA A 213 4.63 -5.60 22.60
CA ALA A 213 5.10 -6.69 21.75
C ALA A 213 6.63 -6.71 21.67
#